data_AF-A0A9W9WVC4-F1
#
_entry.id   AF-A0A9W9WVC4-F1
#
_cell.length_a   1.000
_cell.length_b   1.000
_cell.length_c   1.000
_cell.angle_alpha   90.00
_cell.angle_beta   90.00
_cell.angle_gamma   90.00
#
_symmetry.space_group_name_H-M   'P 1'
#
loop_
_entity.id
_entity.type
_entity.pdbx_description
1 polymer ?
#
loop_
_entity_poly.entity_id
_entity_poly.type
_entity_poly.pdbx_seq_one_letter_code
_entity_poly.pdbx_strand_id
1 'polypeptide(L)'
;MSGREGKRAVSPTRSISPPPLRRKVTTVTKKSVANFFTPASQKKPEAITWRVLGTSLVVGKYAPSTSVAHSISERAQKVASFDLDSTLIKTRSGAVFAKDPKDWQWWDPSVPQKVKELSSQGYQVVIFSNQKMIKIQKDIKNGKSESKSLSNFKEKLSTIMAQLDIPLSVYAATNDTEYRKPRLGMWREFQDDYDLDVSGIDLKESFFVGDAAGRPQDHSNVDRGFAVNAGMAFKTPEEFFLEQEPPQDAGIFNPARFIEADSGPEVSLQSTPSFTRKHPLDLVIFCGSPAAGKSTFFWNNLEPLGYERVNQDILGSRPKCLKVARELLQANKSVAVDNTNATQEVRAYWIALAKEFKIPIRCVHFLASPELCKHNAAARASNKELNPESRQTLPGIAFIDYARRYQPPTLEEGFEDITPVEFRFKGTEEEKKLWTSTVCEYNTGPIKVDTGYLRTKSKRQNTDPPVKRRHEVQPGETPDIYHDIHPKPRSCAIDKCKTARDYSPTT
;
A
#
# COMPACT_ATOMS: atom_id res chain seq x y z
N MET A 1 -50.49 -93.05 -2.66
CA MET A 1 -50.14 -92.99 -1.24
C MET A 1 -48.84 -92.23 -1.10
N SER A 2 -48.79 -91.26 -0.18
CA SER A 2 -47.63 -90.71 0.58
C SER A 2 -46.32 -90.42 -0.17
N GLY A 3 -45.65 -89.27 -0.05
CA GLY A 3 -45.69 -88.17 0.92
C GLY A 3 -44.26 -87.61 1.10
N ARG A 4 -44.14 -86.29 1.35
CA ARG A 4 -43.13 -85.51 2.15
C ARG A 4 -41.62 -85.84 2.00
N GLU A 5 -40.62 -84.95 2.15
CA GLU A 5 -40.39 -83.57 2.58
C GLU A 5 -38.87 -83.29 2.38
N GLY A 6 -38.43 -82.02 2.27
CA GLY A 6 -37.15 -81.59 2.91
C GLY A 6 -36.00 -80.95 2.09
N LYS A 7 -35.89 -79.60 2.15
CA LYS A 7 -34.71 -78.67 2.32
C LYS A 7 -33.37 -78.97 1.59
N ARG A 8 -32.64 -78.03 0.94
CA ARG A 8 -32.01 -76.79 1.48
C ARG A 8 -31.30 -75.95 0.36
N ALA A 9 -31.33 -74.61 0.53
CA ALA A 9 -30.48 -73.48 0.08
C ALA A 9 -29.50 -73.56 -1.11
N VAL A 10 -29.51 -72.54 -2.00
CA VAL A 10 -28.38 -71.63 -2.40
C VAL A 10 -28.95 -70.41 -3.15
N SER A 11 -28.50 -69.19 -2.80
CA SER A 11 -28.46 -67.99 -3.67
C SER A 11 -26.97 -67.69 -3.97
N PRO A 12 -26.53 -67.04 -5.08
CA PRO A 12 -26.84 -65.63 -5.29
C PRO A 12 -26.87 -65.06 -6.75
N THR A 13 -27.47 -63.86 -6.85
CA THR A 13 -27.18 -62.72 -7.75
C THR A 13 -27.30 -62.84 -9.29
N ARG A 14 -28.33 -62.17 -9.84
CA ARG A 14 -28.24 -60.84 -10.52
C ARG A 14 -29.62 -60.44 -11.04
N SER A 15 -30.20 -59.35 -10.54
CA SER A 15 -31.36 -58.69 -11.13
C SER A 15 -31.10 -57.20 -11.35
N ILE A 16 -31.64 -56.73 -12.46
CA ILE A 16 -31.35 -55.51 -13.21
C ILE A 16 -31.92 -54.26 -12.50
N SER A 17 -31.18 -53.16 -12.56
CA SER A 17 -31.47 -51.87 -11.92
C SER A 17 -32.74 -51.17 -12.46
N PRO A 18 -33.49 -50.41 -11.62
CA PRO A 18 -34.56 -49.53 -12.09
C PRO A 18 -34.04 -48.18 -12.61
N PRO A 19 -34.77 -47.50 -13.53
CA PRO A 19 -34.31 -46.27 -14.19
C PRO A 19 -34.36 -45.03 -13.25
N PRO A 20 -33.53 -44.01 -13.50
CA PRO A 20 -33.41 -42.85 -12.61
C PRO A 20 -34.58 -41.86 -12.76
N LEU A 21 -35.00 -41.31 -11.62
CA LEU A 21 -36.05 -40.30 -11.47
C LEU A 21 -35.75 -39.02 -12.28
N ARG A 22 -36.73 -38.54 -13.05
CA ARG A 22 -36.68 -37.27 -13.81
C ARG A 22 -36.39 -36.10 -12.87
N ARG A 23 -35.30 -35.35 -13.13
CA ARG A 23 -35.04 -34.04 -12.52
C ARG A 23 -36.15 -33.05 -12.92
N LYS A 24 -36.81 -32.44 -11.94
CA LYS A 24 -37.72 -31.31 -12.15
C LYS A 24 -36.91 -30.14 -12.70
N VAL A 25 -37.27 -29.69 -13.90
CA VAL A 25 -36.75 -28.47 -14.53
C VAL A 25 -37.24 -27.27 -13.71
N THR A 26 -36.31 -26.44 -13.25
CA THR A 26 -36.57 -25.16 -12.60
C THR A 26 -37.28 -24.22 -13.57
N THR A 27 -38.41 -23.66 -13.14
CA THR A 27 -39.24 -22.74 -13.91
C THR A 27 -38.45 -21.49 -14.28
N VAL A 28 -38.02 -21.40 -15.53
CA VAL A 28 -37.41 -20.20 -16.12
C VAL A 28 -38.51 -19.12 -16.18
N THR A 29 -38.27 -17.95 -15.58
CA THR A 29 -39.29 -16.89 -15.53
C THR A 29 -39.58 -16.37 -16.95
N LYS A 30 -40.85 -16.06 -17.26
CA LYS A 30 -41.26 -15.56 -18.60
C LYS A 30 -40.39 -14.38 -19.09
N LYS A 31 -39.90 -13.54 -18.18
CA LYS A 31 -39.00 -12.41 -18.46
C LYS A 31 -37.60 -12.85 -18.93
N SER A 32 -37.06 -13.94 -18.36
CA SER A 32 -35.76 -14.50 -18.78
C SER A 32 -35.83 -15.23 -20.12
N VAL A 33 -36.96 -15.87 -20.45
CA VAL A 33 -37.17 -16.45 -21.79
C VAL A 33 -37.31 -15.35 -22.84
N ALA A 34 -38.09 -14.30 -22.56
CA ALA A 34 -38.27 -13.17 -23.49
C ALA A 34 -36.94 -12.45 -23.80
N ASN A 35 -36.10 -12.21 -22.79
CA ASN A 35 -34.77 -11.59 -22.98
C ASN A 35 -33.78 -12.48 -23.75
N PHE A 36 -33.99 -13.81 -23.80
CA PHE A 36 -33.11 -14.74 -24.50
C PHE A 36 -33.36 -14.75 -26.01
N PHE A 37 -34.59 -14.50 -26.44
CA PHE A 37 -34.99 -14.44 -27.86
C PHE A 37 -35.02 -13.02 -28.45
N THR A 38 -34.70 -11.99 -27.66
CA THR A 38 -34.64 -10.62 -28.17
C THR A 38 -33.32 -10.41 -28.93
N PRO A 39 -33.34 -10.06 -30.23
CA PRO A 39 -32.15 -9.72 -31.00
C PRO A 39 -31.32 -8.64 -30.27
N ALA A 40 -29.99 -8.68 -30.40
CA ALA A 40 -29.11 -7.70 -29.75
C ALA A 40 -29.47 -6.24 -30.12
N SER A 41 -30.02 -6.02 -31.31
CA SER A 41 -30.52 -4.72 -31.80
C SER A 41 -31.81 -4.23 -31.13
N GLN A 42 -32.56 -5.11 -30.45
CA GLN A 42 -33.84 -4.80 -29.78
C GLN A 42 -33.72 -4.79 -28.25
N LYS A 43 -32.58 -5.20 -27.69
CA LYS A 43 -32.32 -5.04 -26.25
C LYS A 43 -32.09 -3.56 -25.97
N LYS A 44 -32.86 -2.98 -25.04
CA LYS A 44 -32.56 -1.64 -24.52
C LYS A 44 -31.10 -1.63 -24.05
N PRO A 45 -30.30 -0.61 -24.41
CA PRO A 45 -28.94 -0.49 -23.89
C PRO A 45 -28.99 -0.61 -22.37
N GLU A 46 -28.11 -1.43 -21.80
CA GLU A 46 -27.97 -1.50 -20.35
C GLU A 46 -27.55 -0.11 -19.87
N ALA A 47 -28.31 0.48 -18.93
CA ALA A 47 -28.03 1.82 -18.41
C ALA A 47 -26.65 1.90 -17.72
N ILE A 48 -26.07 0.74 -17.36
CA ILE A 48 -24.76 0.61 -16.74
C ILE A 48 -23.93 -0.42 -17.48
N THR A 49 -22.71 -0.05 -17.83
CA THR A 49 -21.70 -0.98 -18.34
C THR A 49 -20.62 -1.20 -17.30
N TRP A 50 -20.09 -2.43 -17.22
CA TRP A 50 -19.03 -2.80 -16.29
C TRP A 50 -17.84 -3.37 -17.05
N ARG A 51 -16.64 -2.85 -16.78
CA ARG A 51 -15.35 -3.36 -17.29
C ARG A 51 -14.45 -3.72 -16.13
N VAL A 52 -13.68 -4.79 -16.27
CA VAL A 52 -12.66 -5.19 -15.28
C VAL A 52 -11.32 -5.27 -16.00
N LEU A 53 -10.33 -4.54 -15.50
CA LEU A 53 -8.98 -4.53 -16.05
C LEU A 53 -8.06 -5.37 -15.16
N GLY A 54 -7.71 -6.55 -15.68
CA GLY A 54 -6.95 -7.57 -14.96
C GLY A 54 -7.63 -7.95 -13.65
N THR A 55 -6.91 -7.81 -12.54
CA THR A 55 -7.44 -8.04 -11.18
C THR A 55 -7.43 -6.81 -10.30
N SER A 56 -7.14 -5.64 -10.88
CA SER A 56 -6.67 -4.47 -10.12
C SER A 56 -7.56 -3.23 -10.27
N LEU A 57 -8.46 -3.21 -11.26
CA LEU A 57 -9.37 -2.10 -11.50
C LEU A 57 -10.74 -2.61 -11.97
N VAL A 58 -11.80 -2.07 -11.37
CA VAL A 58 -13.19 -2.23 -11.80
C VAL A 58 -13.70 -0.86 -12.26
N VAL A 59 -14.25 -0.80 -13.46
CA VAL A 59 -14.83 0.41 -14.05
C VAL A 59 -16.32 0.18 -14.27
N GLY A 60 -17.14 1.15 -13.87
CA GLY A 60 -18.58 1.16 -14.13
C GLY A 60 -18.98 2.50 -14.75
N LYS A 61 -19.73 2.51 -15.85
CA LYS A 61 -20.22 3.73 -16.48
C LYS A 61 -21.74 3.71 -16.56
N TYR A 62 -22.39 4.72 -16.01
CA TYR A 62 -23.82 4.95 -16.11
C TYR A 62 -24.11 6.00 -17.19
N ALA A 63 -25.02 5.67 -18.10
CA ALA A 63 -25.53 6.59 -19.11
C ALA A 63 -27.07 6.65 -18.99
N PRO A 64 -27.66 7.81 -18.62
CA PRO A 64 -29.10 7.97 -18.61
C PRO A 64 -29.68 7.73 -20.01
N SER A 65 -30.90 7.22 -20.09
CA SER A 65 -31.57 6.97 -21.39
C SER A 65 -31.78 8.21 -22.26
N THR A 66 -31.67 9.40 -21.67
CA THR A 66 -31.78 10.72 -22.30
C THR A 66 -30.42 11.32 -22.69
N SER A 67 -29.30 10.65 -22.41
CA SER A 67 -27.98 11.17 -22.72
C SER A 67 -27.71 11.14 -24.23
N VAL A 68 -27.35 12.31 -24.77
CA VAL A 68 -26.84 12.42 -26.14
C VAL A 68 -25.43 11.83 -26.17
N ALA A 69 -25.09 11.08 -27.21
CA ALA A 69 -23.74 10.54 -27.40
C ALA A 69 -22.69 11.63 -27.19
N HIS A 70 -21.59 11.31 -26.49
CA HIS A 70 -20.48 12.24 -26.31
C HIS A 70 -20.03 12.76 -27.67
N SER A 71 -20.28 14.05 -27.91
CA SER A 71 -19.62 14.79 -28.96
C SER A 71 -18.28 15.25 -28.39
N ILE A 72 -17.21 15.06 -29.17
CA ILE A 72 -15.89 15.56 -28.81
C ILE A 72 -16.02 17.09 -28.76
N SER A 73 -15.99 17.64 -27.54
CA SER A 73 -16.00 19.08 -27.32
C SER A 73 -14.63 19.64 -27.70
N GLU A 74 -14.59 20.72 -28.48
CA GLU A 74 -13.36 21.49 -28.75
C GLU A 74 -12.86 22.26 -27.52
N ARG A 75 -13.67 22.33 -26.46
CA ARG A 75 -13.30 22.99 -25.19
C ARG A 75 -12.86 21.98 -24.16
N ALA A 76 -11.82 22.37 -23.41
CA ALA A 76 -11.31 21.62 -22.27
C ALA A 76 -12.43 21.29 -21.28
N GLN A 77 -12.50 20.02 -20.88
CA GLN A 77 -13.57 19.50 -20.05
C GLN A 77 -13.34 19.82 -18.58
N LYS A 78 -14.39 20.27 -17.87
CA LYS A 78 -14.38 20.39 -16.41
C LYS A 78 -14.70 19.04 -15.78
N VAL A 79 -13.94 18.66 -14.75
CA VAL A 79 -14.08 17.37 -14.06
C VAL A 79 -14.41 17.58 -12.60
N ALA A 80 -15.52 16.99 -12.15
CA ALA A 80 -15.88 16.92 -10.75
C ALA A 80 -15.65 15.48 -10.27
N SER A 81 -14.61 15.29 -9.48
CA SER A 81 -14.17 13.97 -9.04
C SER A 81 -14.38 13.77 -7.54
N PHE A 82 -14.76 12.55 -7.16
CA PHE A 82 -15.14 12.23 -5.78
C PHE A 82 -14.51 10.91 -5.33
N ASP A 83 -14.14 10.82 -4.06
CA ASP A 83 -14.11 9.52 -3.37
C ASP A 83 -15.54 9.01 -3.12
N LEU A 84 -15.68 7.73 -2.80
CA LEU A 84 -16.96 7.10 -2.50
C LEU A 84 -17.27 7.06 -1.00
N ASP A 85 -16.50 6.28 -0.24
CA ASP A 85 -16.84 5.88 1.11
C ASP A 85 -16.37 6.97 2.09
N SER A 86 -17.25 7.41 3.00
CA SER A 86 -17.07 8.60 3.85
C SER A 86 -17.05 9.95 3.09
N THR A 87 -17.32 9.95 1.79
CA THR A 87 -17.36 11.16 0.95
C THR A 87 -18.75 11.37 0.35
N LEU A 88 -19.17 10.52 -0.59
CA LEU A 88 -20.54 10.56 -1.13
C LEU A 88 -21.52 9.80 -0.23
N ILE A 89 -21.04 8.74 0.40
CA ILE A 89 -21.85 7.84 1.22
C ILE A 89 -21.16 7.51 2.53
N LYS A 90 -21.92 7.06 3.52
CA LYS A 90 -21.40 6.46 4.76
C LYS A 90 -22.17 5.19 5.08
N THR A 91 -21.62 4.33 5.94
CA THR A 91 -22.34 3.13 6.36
C THR A 91 -23.57 3.53 7.18
N ARG A 92 -24.70 2.86 6.91
CA ARG A 92 -25.91 3.08 7.69
C ARG A 92 -25.80 2.44 9.07
N SER A 93 -25.05 1.35 9.18
CA SER A 93 -24.81 0.63 10.42
C SER A 93 -23.81 1.30 11.37
N GLY A 94 -23.09 2.32 10.92
CA GLY A 94 -22.00 2.96 11.67
C GLY A 94 -20.71 2.12 11.74
N ALA A 95 -20.66 0.96 11.08
CA ALA A 95 -19.44 0.17 10.98
C ALA A 95 -18.41 0.84 10.04
N VAL A 96 -17.12 0.59 10.26
CA VAL A 96 -16.05 1.10 9.37
C VAL A 96 -16.19 0.57 7.94
N PHE A 97 -16.63 -0.69 7.79
CA PHE A 97 -16.86 -1.31 6.49
C PHE A 97 -18.31 -1.76 6.34
N ALA A 98 -18.88 -1.57 5.15
CA ALA A 98 -20.24 -1.98 4.83
C ALA A 98 -20.41 -3.50 4.97
N LYS A 99 -21.47 -3.93 5.64
CA LYS A 99 -21.76 -5.36 5.88
C LYS A 99 -22.38 -6.05 4.68
N ASP A 100 -23.16 -5.30 3.89
CA ASP A 100 -23.89 -5.78 2.72
C ASP A 100 -24.13 -4.63 1.72
N PRO A 101 -24.62 -4.90 0.49
CA PRO A 101 -24.81 -3.87 -0.54
C PRO A 101 -25.77 -2.74 -0.17
N LYS A 102 -26.62 -2.93 0.83
CA LYS A 102 -27.62 -1.96 1.30
C LYS A 102 -27.13 -1.21 2.54
N ASP A 103 -25.99 -1.56 3.12
CA ASP A 103 -25.41 -0.89 4.29
C ASP A 103 -24.69 0.40 3.90
N TRP A 104 -25.44 1.32 3.31
CA TRP A 104 -25.01 2.67 3.00
C TRP A 104 -26.18 3.64 3.10
N GLN A 105 -25.84 4.90 3.27
CA GLN A 105 -26.72 6.05 3.13
C GLN A 105 -25.90 7.21 2.58
N TRP A 106 -26.55 8.24 2.02
CA TRP A 106 -25.86 9.46 1.62
C TRP A 106 -25.07 10.03 2.81
N TRP A 107 -23.86 10.52 2.54
CA TRP A 107 -23.01 11.08 3.58
C TRP A 107 -23.70 12.27 4.26
N ASP A 108 -24.35 13.11 3.46
CA ASP A 108 -25.23 14.19 3.88
C ASP A 108 -26.46 14.27 2.92
N PRO A 109 -27.65 14.73 3.37
CA PRO A 109 -28.81 14.88 2.49
C PRO A 109 -28.59 15.79 1.26
N SER A 110 -27.63 16.72 1.31
CA SER A 110 -27.30 17.61 0.20
C SER A 110 -26.55 16.93 -0.95
N VAL A 111 -25.91 15.77 -0.72
CA VAL A 111 -25.03 15.11 -1.69
C VAL A 111 -25.71 14.88 -3.05
N PRO A 112 -26.90 14.26 -3.15
CA PRO A 112 -27.50 13.98 -4.45
C PRO A 112 -27.82 15.23 -5.25
N GLN A 113 -28.27 16.29 -4.57
CA GLN A 113 -28.62 17.54 -5.22
C GLN A 113 -27.36 18.22 -5.79
N LYS A 114 -26.32 18.42 -4.97
CA LYS A 114 -25.08 19.08 -5.40
C LYS A 114 -24.38 18.31 -6.53
N VAL A 115 -24.38 16.98 -6.50
CA VAL A 115 -23.79 16.16 -7.57
C VAL A 115 -24.58 16.28 -8.88
N LYS A 116 -25.91 16.34 -8.83
CA LYS A 116 -26.76 16.58 -10.01
C LYS A 116 -26.55 17.97 -10.60
N GLU A 117 -26.41 18.99 -9.76
CA GLU A 117 -26.14 20.37 -10.17
C GLU A 117 -24.79 20.50 -10.92
N LEU A 118 -23.75 19.77 -10.51
CA LEU A 118 -22.49 19.75 -11.25
C LEU A 118 -22.65 19.18 -12.65
N SER A 119 -23.40 18.09 -12.79
CA SER A 119 -23.67 17.51 -14.10
C SER A 119 -24.47 18.47 -15.00
N SER A 120 -25.45 19.19 -14.46
CA SER A 120 -26.21 20.20 -15.24
C SER A 120 -25.37 21.43 -15.60
N GLN A 121 -24.32 21.74 -14.83
CA GLN A 121 -23.31 22.75 -15.15
C GLN A 121 -22.25 22.26 -16.18
N GLY A 122 -22.38 21.02 -16.68
CA GLY A 122 -21.51 20.47 -17.70
C GLY A 122 -20.21 19.83 -17.17
N TYR A 123 -20.11 19.56 -15.87
CA TYR A 123 -18.98 18.77 -15.35
C TYR A 123 -19.12 17.31 -15.75
N GLN A 124 -17.98 16.71 -16.15
CA GLN A 124 -17.86 15.26 -16.20
C GLN A 124 -17.70 14.75 -14.77
N VAL A 125 -18.70 14.03 -14.28
CA VAL A 125 -18.72 13.51 -12.90
C VAL A 125 -18.09 12.13 -12.86
N VAL A 126 -17.13 11.94 -11.95
CA VAL A 126 -16.40 10.67 -11.79
C VAL A 126 -16.13 10.34 -10.33
N ILE A 127 -16.17 9.04 -10.00
CA ILE A 127 -15.80 8.52 -8.68
C ILE A 127 -14.51 7.71 -8.81
N PHE A 128 -13.54 7.99 -7.93
CA PHE A 128 -12.29 7.24 -7.80
C PHE A 128 -12.21 6.64 -6.41
N SER A 129 -12.19 5.30 -6.29
CA SER A 129 -12.30 4.64 -4.99
C SER A 129 -11.26 3.52 -4.78
N ASN A 130 -10.68 3.47 -3.59
CA ASN A 130 -9.74 2.43 -3.17
C ASN A 130 -10.49 1.26 -2.51
N GLN A 131 -10.68 0.14 -3.22
CA GLN A 131 -11.54 -0.98 -2.83
C GLN A 131 -10.79 -2.30 -2.63
N LYS A 132 -9.75 -2.30 -1.77
CA LYS A 132 -8.85 -3.45 -1.51
C LYS A 132 -9.56 -4.75 -1.08
N MET A 133 -10.78 -4.66 -0.54
CA MET A 133 -11.55 -5.81 -0.08
C MET A 133 -12.35 -6.53 -1.19
N ILE A 134 -12.44 -5.92 -2.38
CA ILE A 134 -13.05 -6.55 -3.55
C ILE A 134 -12.07 -7.57 -4.12
N LYS A 135 -12.51 -8.84 -4.21
CA LYS A 135 -11.71 -9.92 -4.76
C LYS A 135 -12.15 -10.16 -6.19
N ILE A 136 -11.25 -10.05 -7.17
CA ILE A 136 -11.56 -10.41 -8.55
C ILE A 136 -11.20 -11.89 -8.75
N GLN A 137 -12.18 -12.69 -9.16
CA GLN A 137 -11.96 -14.11 -9.46
C GLN A 137 -11.43 -14.24 -10.88
N LYS A 138 -10.39 -15.07 -11.05
CA LYS A 138 -9.83 -15.40 -12.37
C LYS A 138 -10.53 -16.59 -13.03
N ASP A 139 -11.08 -17.48 -12.20
CA ASP A 139 -11.72 -18.74 -12.63
C ASP A 139 -13.15 -18.83 -12.10
N ILE A 140 -14.01 -19.55 -12.82
CA ILE A 140 -15.36 -19.87 -12.38
C ILE A 140 -15.27 -20.80 -11.15
N LYS A 141 -15.66 -20.30 -9.98
CA LYS A 141 -15.73 -21.09 -8.74
C LYS A 141 -17.18 -21.23 -8.29
N ASN A 142 -17.59 -22.46 -7.98
CA ASN A 142 -18.96 -22.80 -7.55
C ASN A 142 -20.05 -22.33 -8.54
N GLY A 143 -19.77 -22.37 -9.85
CA GLY A 143 -20.72 -21.96 -10.90
C GLY A 143 -20.95 -20.44 -11.00
N LYS A 144 -20.16 -19.62 -10.29
CA LYS A 144 -20.17 -18.17 -10.39
C LYS A 144 -18.86 -17.68 -11.00
N SER A 145 -18.96 -16.79 -11.97
CA SER A 145 -17.82 -16.10 -12.58
C SER A 145 -17.35 -14.88 -11.75
N GLU A 146 -18.22 -14.36 -10.87
CA GLU A 146 -17.92 -13.21 -10.03
C GLU A 146 -17.87 -13.56 -8.54
N SER A 147 -16.98 -12.88 -7.81
CA SER A 147 -16.93 -12.98 -6.36
C SER A 147 -18.11 -12.27 -5.71
N LYS A 148 -18.50 -12.74 -4.52
CA LYS A 148 -19.55 -12.09 -3.72
C LYS A 148 -19.23 -10.62 -3.44
N SER A 149 -17.96 -10.27 -3.16
CA SER A 149 -17.60 -8.87 -2.89
C SER A 149 -17.68 -7.99 -4.13
N LEU A 150 -17.34 -8.51 -5.31
CA LEU A 150 -17.50 -7.79 -6.57
C LEU A 150 -18.98 -7.57 -6.92
N SER A 151 -19.81 -8.61 -6.84
CA SER A 151 -21.24 -8.49 -7.13
C SER A 151 -21.93 -7.54 -6.13
N ASN A 152 -21.56 -7.60 -4.85
CA ASN A 152 -22.06 -6.67 -3.83
C ASN A 152 -21.69 -5.22 -4.14
N PHE A 153 -20.46 -4.97 -4.58
CA PHE A 153 -20.01 -3.64 -4.97
C PHE A 153 -20.77 -3.12 -6.19
N LYS A 154 -20.93 -3.95 -7.23
CA LYS A 154 -21.71 -3.59 -8.43
C LYS A 154 -23.17 -3.28 -8.09
N GLU A 155 -23.81 -4.05 -7.22
CA GLU A 155 -25.19 -3.80 -6.77
C GLU A 155 -25.32 -2.46 -6.03
N LYS A 156 -24.40 -2.19 -5.09
CA LYS A 156 -24.34 -0.91 -4.35
C LYS A 156 -24.20 0.28 -5.29
N LEU A 157 -23.20 0.25 -6.18
CA LEU A 157 -22.92 1.34 -7.13
C LEU A 157 -24.03 1.50 -8.16
N SER A 158 -24.64 0.40 -8.64
CA SER A 158 -25.77 0.49 -9.56
C SER A 158 -26.96 1.21 -8.93
N THR A 159 -27.20 0.96 -7.64
CA THR A 159 -28.26 1.65 -6.89
C THR A 159 -27.96 3.14 -6.73
N ILE A 160 -26.71 3.50 -6.40
CA ILE A 160 -26.25 4.89 -6.26
C ILE A 160 -26.38 5.63 -7.59
N MET A 161 -25.84 5.06 -8.68
CA MET A 161 -25.89 5.64 -10.02
C MET A 161 -27.33 5.84 -10.49
N ALA A 162 -28.22 4.87 -10.24
CA ALA A 162 -29.64 5.00 -10.61
C ALA A 162 -30.39 6.06 -9.79
N GLN A 163 -30.01 6.33 -8.53
CA GLN A 163 -30.61 7.42 -7.74
C GLN A 163 -30.13 8.81 -8.19
N LEU A 164 -28.88 8.89 -8.66
CA LEU A 164 -28.31 10.12 -9.22
C LEU A 164 -28.83 10.37 -10.64
N ASP A 165 -29.03 9.33 -11.45
CA ASP A 165 -29.57 9.42 -12.83
C ASP A 165 -28.90 10.51 -13.69
N ILE A 166 -27.57 10.59 -13.60
CA ILE A 166 -26.71 11.48 -14.39
C ILE A 166 -25.60 10.66 -15.05
N PRO A 167 -24.97 11.15 -16.14
CA PRO A 167 -23.75 10.54 -16.65
C PRO A 167 -22.67 10.48 -15.56
N LEU A 168 -22.28 9.27 -15.17
CA LEU A 168 -21.38 9.04 -14.04
C LEU A 168 -20.52 7.80 -14.29
N SER A 169 -19.21 7.94 -14.12
CA SER A 169 -18.28 6.80 -14.11
C SER A 169 -17.69 6.55 -12.74
N VAL A 170 -17.45 5.29 -12.40
CA VAL A 170 -16.70 4.87 -11.22
C VAL A 170 -15.47 4.09 -11.67
N TYR A 171 -14.33 4.37 -11.04
CA TYR A 171 -13.08 3.63 -11.16
C TYR A 171 -12.71 3.17 -9.75
N ALA A 172 -12.59 1.86 -9.56
CA ALA A 172 -12.37 1.24 -8.26
C ALA A 172 -11.14 0.35 -8.26
N ALA A 173 -10.07 0.80 -7.59
CA ALA A 173 -8.81 0.07 -7.47
C ALA A 173 -8.93 -1.06 -6.44
N THR A 174 -8.78 -2.31 -6.88
CA THR A 174 -8.99 -3.50 -6.04
C THR A 174 -7.71 -4.05 -5.41
N ASN A 175 -6.54 -3.57 -5.85
CA ASN A 175 -5.23 -3.98 -5.36
C ASN A 175 -4.31 -2.78 -5.12
N ASP A 176 -3.19 -3.02 -4.43
CA ASP A 176 -2.11 -2.05 -4.24
C ASP A 176 -1.24 -1.97 -5.52
N THR A 177 -1.77 -1.29 -6.54
CA THR A 177 -1.17 -1.14 -7.89
C THR A 177 -1.17 0.32 -8.32
N GLU A 178 -0.74 0.64 -9.54
CA GLU A 178 -0.78 2.01 -10.09
C GLU A 178 -2.15 2.67 -10.04
N TYR A 179 -3.24 1.89 -9.99
CA TYR A 179 -4.61 2.40 -9.88
C TYR A 179 -4.96 2.91 -8.48
N ARG A 180 -4.30 2.44 -7.42
CA ARG A 180 -4.67 2.81 -6.04
C ARG A 180 -4.22 4.25 -5.72
N LYS A 181 -5.16 5.11 -5.31
CA LYS A 181 -4.88 6.48 -4.83
C LYS A 181 -3.82 6.44 -3.73
N PRO A 182 -2.85 7.37 -3.71
CA PRO A 182 -2.80 8.64 -4.45
C PRO A 182 -2.18 8.54 -5.87
N ARG A 183 -1.93 7.32 -6.39
CA ARG A 183 -1.39 7.14 -7.74
C ARG A 183 -2.45 7.39 -8.81
N LEU A 184 -1.99 7.80 -9.99
CA LEU A 184 -2.82 8.30 -11.09
C LEU A 184 -3.26 7.24 -12.10
N GLY A 185 -3.18 5.95 -11.78
CA GLY A 185 -3.61 4.90 -12.71
C GLY A 185 -5.10 5.03 -13.07
N MET A 186 -5.97 5.25 -12.08
CA MET A 186 -7.40 5.47 -12.37
C MET A 186 -7.66 6.77 -13.13
N TRP A 187 -6.89 7.83 -12.82
CA TRP A 187 -7.01 9.11 -13.51
C TRP A 187 -6.67 8.97 -15.00
N ARG A 188 -5.57 8.29 -15.33
CA ARG A 188 -5.17 8.04 -16.72
C ARG A 188 -6.21 7.21 -17.48
N GLU A 189 -6.70 6.12 -16.87
CA GLU A 189 -7.79 5.32 -17.46
C GLU A 189 -9.06 6.14 -17.71
N PHE A 190 -9.39 7.08 -16.82
CA PHE A 190 -10.49 8.01 -17.02
C PHE A 190 -10.22 8.99 -18.16
N GLN A 191 -9.00 9.52 -18.28
CA GLN A 191 -8.65 10.40 -19.40
C GLN A 191 -8.79 9.68 -20.74
N ASP A 192 -8.25 8.46 -20.84
CA ASP A 192 -8.29 7.65 -22.06
C ASP A 192 -9.74 7.26 -22.42
N ASP A 193 -10.55 6.93 -21.41
CA ASP A 193 -11.94 6.49 -21.59
C ASP A 193 -12.89 7.57 -22.15
N TYR A 194 -12.45 8.82 -22.13
CA TYR A 194 -13.21 10.01 -22.55
C TYR A 194 -12.40 10.89 -23.54
N ASP A 195 -11.28 10.39 -24.08
CA ASP A 195 -10.40 11.08 -25.02
C ASP A 195 -10.01 12.51 -24.52
N LEU A 196 -9.72 12.62 -23.22
CA LEU A 196 -9.39 13.89 -22.56
C LEU A 196 -7.94 14.31 -22.77
N ASP A 197 -7.09 13.42 -23.28
CA ASP A 197 -5.78 13.74 -23.81
C ASP A 197 -5.87 14.58 -25.10
N VAL A 198 -6.93 14.40 -25.89
CA VAL A 198 -7.22 15.17 -27.10
C VAL A 198 -7.99 16.45 -26.77
N SER A 199 -9.11 16.34 -26.06
CA SER A 199 -9.98 17.49 -25.75
C SER A 199 -9.45 18.41 -24.64
N GLY A 200 -8.55 17.90 -23.81
CA GLY A 200 -7.96 18.61 -22.68
C GLY A 200 -8.86 18.68 -21.45
N ILE A 201 -8.26 18.99 -20.30
CA ILE A 201 -8.95 19.16 -19.01
C ILE A 201 -8.68 20.55 -18.47
N ASP A 202 -9.73 21.26 -18.07
CA ASP A 202 -9.60 22.51 -17.32
C ASP A 202 -9.31 22.18 -15.85
N LEU A 203 -8.03 21.94 -15.54
CA LEU A 203 -7.58 21.60 -14.18
C LEU A 203 -7.82 22.71 -13.15
N LYS A 204 -7.94 23.98 -13.59
CA LYS A 204 -8.21 25.11 -12.69
C LYS A 204 -9.62 25.07 -12.14
N GLU A 205 -10.57 24.68 -12.99
CA GLU A 205 -11.98 24.54 -12.65
C GLU A 205 -12.33 23.11 -12.18
N SER A 206 -11.42 22.15 -12.33
CA SER A 206 -11.60 20.77 -11.88
C SER A 206 -11.17 20.57 -10.44
N PHE A 207 -11.84 19.64 -9.76
CA PHE A 207 -11.58 19.39 -8.35
C PHE A 207 -11.82 17.93 -7.96
N PHE A 208 -11.22 17.55 -6.83
CA PHE A 208 -11.43 16.28 -6.15
C PHE A 208 -11.98 16.52 -4.74
N VAL A 209 -13.05 15.82 -4.40
CA VAL A 209 -13.63 15.79 -3.05
C VAL A 209 -13.36 14.45 -2.38
N GLY A 210 -12.79 14.44 -1.18
CA GLY A 210 -12.52 13.18 -0.46
C GLY A 210 -12.26 13.35 1.04
N ASP A 211 -12.54 12.32 1.83
CA ASP A 211 -12.40 12.34 3.30
C ASP A 211 -10.95 12.10 3.75
N ALA A 212 -10.16 11.38 2.96
CA ALA A 212 -8.76 11.08 3.28
C ALA A 212 -7.87 12.30 3.00
N ALA A 213 -8.01 13.31 3.85
CA ALA A 213 -7.39 14.62 3.72
C ALA A 213 -6.10 14.78 4.54
N GLY A 214 -5.73 13.79 5.35
CA GLY A 214 -4.54 13.82 6.19
C GLY A 214 -4.67 14.63 7.48
N ARG A 215 -5.90 14.93 7.92
CA ARG A 215 -6.17 15.55 9.22
C ARG A 215 -5.84 14.57 10.34
N PRO A 216 -5.62 15.03 11.59
CA PRO A 216 -5.26 14.15 12.71
C PRO A 216 -6.20 12.96 12.95
N GLN A 217 -7.49 13.11 12.63
CA GLN A 217 -8.51 12.06 12.75
C GLN A 217 -8.66 11.19 11.50
N ASP A 218 -8.12 11.63 10.35
CA ASP A 218 -8.29 10.89 9.11
C ASP A 218 -7.47 9.61 9.18
N HIS A 219 -7.91 8.57 8.48
CA HIS A 219 -7.18 7.31 8.42
C HIS A 219 -5.96 7.43 7.49
N SER A 220 -6.06 8.28 6.46
CA SER A 220 -5.00 8.56 5.51
C SER A 220 -5.13 9.95 4.85
N ASN A 221 -4.22 10.30 3.94
CA ASN A 221 -4.29 11.51 3.11
C ASN A 221 -4.38 11.20 1.58
N VAL A 222 -4.81 10.00 1.21
CA VAL A 222 -4.73 9.52 -0.19
C VAL A 222 -5.55 10.34 -1.18
N ASP A 223 -6.63 10.96 -0.72
CA ASP A 223 -7.51 11.76 -1.59
C ASP A 223 -6.89 13.11 -1.89
N ARG A 224 -6.37 13.78 -0.86
CA ARG A 224 -5.56 15.00 -1.04
C ARG A 224 -4.36 14.71 -1.93
N GLY A 225 -3.68 13.59 -1.70
CA GLY A 225 -2.55 13.18 -2.52
C GLY A 225 -2.93 12.94 -3.98
N PHE A 226 -4.04 12.26 -4.24
CA PHE A 226 -4.53 12.04 -5.60
C PHE A 226 -4.85 13.35 -6.33
N ALA A 227 -5.54 14.27 -5.65
CA ALA A 227 -5.89 15.58 -6.20
C ALA A 227 -4.65 16.40 -6.59
N VAL A 228 -3.66 16.49 -5.68
CA VAL A 228 -2.41 17.21 -5.93
C VAL A 228 -1.63 16.56 -7.07
N ASN A 229 -1.50 15.23 -7.07
CA ASN A 229 -0.78 14.53 -8.13
C ASN A 229 -1.46 14.71 -9.50
N ALA A 230 -2.79 14.82 -9.54
CA ALA A 230 -3.56 15.09 -10.76
C ALA A 230 -3.57 16.57 -11.16
N GLY A 231 -3.06 17.47 -10.31
CA GLY A 231 -3.07 18.92 -10.54
C GLY A 231 -4.44 19.58 -10.33
N MET A 232 -5.33 18.97 -9.55
CA MET A 232 -6.68 19.48 -9.27
C MET A 232 -6.77 20.13 -7.89
N ALA A 233 -7.73 21.04 -7.74
CA ALA A 233 -8.11 21.54 -6.42
C ALA A 233 -8.65 20.41 -5.54
N PHE A 234 -8.33 20.42 -4.25
CA PHE A 234 -8.84 19.45 -3.28
C PHE A 234 -9.81 20.11 -2.31
N LYS A 235 -10.90 19.41 -1.98
CA LYS A 235 -11.83 19.78 -0.92
C LYS A 235 -12.21 18.57 -0.07
N THR A 236 -12.50 18.78 1.20
CA THR A 236 -13.15 17.75 2.04
C THR A 236 -14.65 17.68 1.76
N PRO A 237 -15.35 16.61 2.17
CA PRO A 237 -16.81 16.54 2.05
C PRO A 237 -17.49 17.68 2.84
N GLU A 238 -16.95 18.05 3.99
CA GLU A 238 -17.48 19.15 4.80
C GLU A 238 -17.32 20.51 4.09
N GLU A 239 -16.15 20.77 3.50
CA GLU A 239 -15.88 22.00 2.74
C GLU A 239 -16.78 22.09 1.50
N PHE A 240 -17.01 20.98 0.80
CA PHE A 240 -17.76 20.98 -0.46
C PHE A 240 -19.28 20.95 -0.27
N PHE A 241 -19.78 19.99 0.52
CA PHE A 241 -21.22 19.78 0.68
C PHE A 241 -21.82 20.72 1.71
N LEU A 242 -21.11 21.02 2.79
CA LEU A 242 -21.60 21.85 3.90
C LEU A 242 -21.06 23.27 3.91
N GLU A 243 -20.17 23.62 2.96
CA GLU A 243 -19.56 24.96 2.86
C GLU A 243 -18.86 25.41 4.15
N GLN A 244 -18.31 24.44 4.88
CA GLN A 244 -17.52 24.72 6.08
C GLN A 244 -16.12 25.22 5.71
N GLU A 245 -15.57 26.09 6.56
CA GLU A 245 -14.19 26.54 6.39
C GLU A 245 -13.18 25.41 6.65
N PRO A 246 -12.06 25.38 5.90
CA PRO A 246 -10.99 24.42 6.15
C PRO A 246 -10.40 24.64 7.55
N PRO A 247 -10.02 23.57 8.28
CA PRO A 247 -9.33 23.71 9.55
C PRO A 247 -8.04 24.52 9.39
N GLN A 248 -7.81 25.51 10.27
CA GLN A 248 -6.71 26.47 10.09
C GLN A 248 -5.30 25.85 10.16
N ASP A 249 -5.12 24.70 10.83
CA ASP A 249 -3.83 24.01 10.87
C ASP A 249 -4.00 22.51 11.08
N ALA A 250 -4.19 21.76 9.98
CA ALA A 250 -4.34 20.31 10.05
C ALA A 250 -3.01 19.54 10.32
N GLY A 251 -1.90 20.23 10.60
CA GLY A 251 -0.59 19.59 10.80
C GLY A 251 -0.06 18.85 9.57
N ILE A 252 -0.59 19.19 8.38
CA ILE A 252 -0.26 18.51 7.13
C ILE A 252 1.08 19.05 6.62
N PHE A 253 2.05 18.16 6.44
CA PHE A 253 3.32 18.50 5.82
C PHE A 253 3.10 19.04 4.42
N ASN A 254 3.54 20.28 4.18
CA ASN A 254 3.47 20.96 2.88
C ASN A 254 4.90 21.11 2.33
N PRO A 255 5.25 20.37 1.26
CA PRO A 255 6.57 20.44 0.64
C PRO A 255 6.96 21.84 0.15
N ALA A 256 6.02 22.61 -0.40
CA ALA A 256 6.29 23.97 -0.89
C ALA A 256 6.63 24.91 0.27
N ARG A 257 5.84 24.90 1.35
CA ARG A 257 6.13 25.68 2.57
C ARG A 257 7.46 25.28 3.21
N PHE A 258 7.80 23.99 3.18
CA PHE A 258 9.09 23.50 3.68
C PHE A 258 10.25 24.10 2.89
N ILE A 259 10.17 24.10 1.56
CA ILE A 259 11.19 24.70 0.69
C ILE A 259 11.28 26.22 0.88
N GLU A 260 10.16 26.93 1.02
CA GLU A 260 10.14 28.37 1.29
C GLU A 260 10.84 28.70 2.61
N ALA A 261 10.55 27.93 3.66
CA ALA A 261 11.20 28.07 4.96
C ALA A 261 12.71 27.77 4.91
N ASP A 262 13.12 26.73 4.16
CA ASP A 262 14.54 26.35 3.97
C ASP A 262 15.32 27.36 3.10
N SER A 263 14.62 28.16 2.28
CA SER A 263 15.21 29.19 1.41
C SER A 263 15.31 30.58 2.05
N GLY A 264 14.93 30.72 3.33
CA GLY A 264 14.91 32.00 4.03
C GLY A 264 16.31 32.62 4.26
N PRO A 265 16.41 33.96 4.40
CA PRO A 265 17.68 34.67 4.55
C PRO A 265 18.51 34.23 5.77
N GLU A 266 17.88 33.80 6.88
CA GLU A 266 18.57 33.24 8.06
C GLU A 266 19.27 31.89 7.79
N VAL A 267 18.71 31.06 6.90
CA VAL A 267 19.22 29.72 6.59
C VAL A 267 20.41 29.77 5.62
N SER A 268 20.50 30.82 4.80
CA SER A 268 21.62 31.06 3.87
C SER A 268 22.95 31.36 4.57
N LEU A 269 22.90 31.84 5.83
CA LEU A 269 24.07 32.16 6.66
C LEU A 269 24.53 31.00 7.53
N GLN A 270 23.67 30.00 7.76
CA GLN A 270 24.06 28.75 8.42
C GLN A 270 24.57 27.77 7.36
N SER A 271 25.86 27.86 7.06
CA SER A 271 26.59 26.81 6.34
C SER A 271 26.27 25.47 6.99
N THR A 272 25.67 24.54 6.23
CA THR A 272 25.50 23.16 6.68
C THR A 272 26.89 22.70 7.14
N PRO A 273 27.09 22.22 8.39
CA PRO A 273 28.41 21.81 8.81
C PRO A 273 28.90 20.74 7.85
N SER A 274 29.89 21.08 7.02
CA SER A 274 30.52 20.15 6.11
C SER A 274 31.17 19.10 6.99
N PHE A 275 30.74 17.85 6.89
CA PHE A 275 31.37 16.77 7.62
C PHE A 275 32.84 16.73 7.20
N THR A 276 33.76 16.97 8.12
CA THR A 276 35.19 16.93 7.84
C THR A 276 35.79 15.62 8.33
N ARG A 277 36.81 15.16 7.61
CA ARG A 277 37.66 14.06 8.05
C ARG A 277 38.53 14.55 9.21
N LYS A 278 38.34 13.96 10.40
CA LYS A 278 39.12 14.30 11.60
C LYS A 278 40.32 13.38 11.80
N HIS A 279 40.22 12.15 11.28
CA HIS A 279 41.18 11.09 11.55
C HIS A 279 41.65 10.41 10.25
N PRO A 280 42.88 9.89 10.23
CA PRO A 280 43.36 9.03 9.15
C PRO A 280 42.52 7.75 9.00
N LEU A 281 42.03 7.19 10.11
CA LEU A 281 41.18 6.00 10.14
C LEU A 281 40.12 6.15 11.24
N ASP A 282 38.85 6.00 10.88
CA ASP A 282 37.72 6.09 11.79
C ASP A 282 36.49 5.33 11.24
N LEU A 283 35.55 5.07 12.14
CA LEU A 283 34.25 4.48 11.83
C LEU A 283 33.17 5.56 11.98
N VAL A 284 32.38 5.79 10.93
CA VAL A 284 31.25 6.71 10.96
C VAL A 284 29.96 5.92 10.84
N ILE A 285 28.98 6.19 11.69
CA ILE A 285 27.66 5.58 11.56
C ILE A 285 26.59 6.65 11.33
N PHE A 286 25.57 6.31 10.55
CA PHE A 286 24.40 7.15 10.41
C PHE A 286 23.32 6.75 11.39
N CYS A 287 22.61 7.71 11.98
CA CYS A 287 21.42 7.49 12.78
C CYS A 287 20.29 8.34 12.22
N GLY A 288 19.20 7.71 11.76
CA GLY A 288 18.09 8.46 11.17
C GLY A 288 17.05 7.61 10.46
N SER A 289 15.84 8.14 10.39
CA SER A 289 14.68 7.50 9.75
C SER A 289 14.99 7.06 8.31
N PRO A 290 14.41 5.95 7.80
CA PRO A 290 14.46 5.65 6.38
C PRO A 290 14.09 6.88 5.53
N ALA A 291 14.71 7.03 4.36
CA ALA A 291 14.52 8.18 3.48
C ALA A 291 14.87 9.58 4.05
N ALA A 292 15.57 9.68 5.18
CA ALA A 292 16.07 10.96 5.71
C ALA A 292 17.25 11.59 4.94
N GLY A 293 17.62 11.09 3.74
CA GLY A 293 18.74 11.61 2.95
C GLY A 293 20.12 11.00 3.24
N LYS A 294 20.19 9.97 4.09
CA LYS A 294 21.43 9.28 4.51
C LYS A 294 22.37 8.87 3.37
N SER A 295 21.86 8.10 2.41
CA SER A 295 22.68 7.63 1.27
C SER A 295 23.18 8.77 0.40
N THR A 296 22.35 9.80 0.16
CA THR A 296 22.76 11.02 -0.53
C THR A 296 23.85 11.76 0.24
N PHE A 297 23.76 11.81 1.57
CA PHE A 297 24.80 12.39 2.41
C PHE A 297 26.13 11.64 2.30
N PHE A 298 26.10 10.31 2.25
CA PHE A 298 27.31 9.50 2.02
C PHE A 298 28.01 9.91 0.72
N TRP A 299 27.27 9.89 -0.40
CA TRP A 299 27.83 10.21 -1.72
C TRP A 299 28.41 11.61 -1.80
N ASN A 300 27.75 12.59 -1.16
CA ASN A 300 28.16 13.98 -1.30
C ASN A 300 29.25 14.41 -0.31
N ASN A 301 29.39 13.73 0.84
CA ASN A 301 30.25 14.21 1.93
C ASN A 301 31.29 13.20 2.41
N LEU A 302 31.04 11.89 2.33
CA LEU A 302 31.96 10.87 2.86
C LEU A 302 32.74 10.15 1.76
N GLU A 303 32.11 9.82 0.63
CA GLU A 303 32.80 9.20 -0.49
C GLU A 303 33.96 10.07 -1.02
N PRO A 304 33.81 11.40 -1.21
CA PRO A 304 34.92 12.28 -1.63
C PRO A 304 36.06 12.36 -0.61
N LEU A 305 35.79 12.03 0.66
CA LEU A 305 36.78 11.98 1.73
C LEU A 305 37.47 10.61 1.83
N GLY A 306 37.12 9.65 0.97
CA GLY A 306 37.72 8.32 0.89
C GLY A 306 37.13 7.29 1.86
N TYR A 307 35.90 7.47 2.32
CA TYR A 307 35.20 6.48 3.14
C TYR A 307 34.59 5.37 2.28
N GLU A 308 34.69 4.14 2.76
CA GLU A 308 34.04 2.98 2.16
C GLU A 308 32.65 2.77 2.75
N ARG A 309 31.65 2.48 1.90
CA ARG A 309 30.25 2.34 2.32
C ARG A 309 29.93 0.93 2.78
N VAL A 310 29.31 0.81 3.95
CA VAL A 310 28.67 -0.42 4.42
C VAL A 310 27.18 -0.16 4.55
N ASN A 311 26.36 -0.89 3.79
CA ASN A 311 24.90 -0.73 3.76
C ASN A 311 24.20 -2.09 3.82
N GLN A 312 23.27 -2.24 4.76
CA GLN A 312 22.57 -3.50 5.00
C GLN A 312 21.54 -3.85 3.93
N ASP A 313 20.97 -2.88 3.22
CA ASP A 313 20.04 -3.18 2.13
C ASP A 313 20.76 -3.88 0.96
N ILE A 314 22.06 -3.63 0.79
CA ILE A 314 22.91 -4.30 -0.22
C ILE A 314 23.42 -5.64 0.32
N LEU A 315 23.90 -5.67 1.56
CA LEU A 315 24.56 -6.85 2.15
C LEU A 315 23.58 -7.85 2.77
N GLY A 316 22.33 -7.45 3.00
CA GLY A 316 21.21 -8.25 3.50
C GLY A 316 21.11 -8.40 5.02
N SER A 317 22.23 -8.42 5.77
CA SER A 317 22.17 -8.60 7.24
C SER A 317 23.28 -7.87 8.00
N ARG A 318 23.01 -7.50 9.26
CA ARG A 318 23.98 -6.83 10.14
C ARG A 318 25.28 -7.64 10.34
N PRO A 319 25.26 -8.97 10.56
CA PRO A 319 26.49 -9.75 10.65
C PRO A 319 27.36 -9.66 9.39
N LYS A 320 26.74 -9.66 8.20
CA LYS A 320 27.48 -9.45 6.93
C LYS A 320 28.05 -8.04 6.85
N CYS A 321 27.31 -7.03 7.30
CA CYS A 321 27.81 -5.65 7.37
C CYS A 321 29.00 -5.52 8.31
N LEU A 322 28.95 -6.12 9.51
CA LEU A 322 30.05 -6.13 10.47
C LEU A 322 31.29 -6.85 9.90
N LYS A 323 31.09 -7.96 9.17
CA LYS A 323 32.17 -8.67 8.49
C LYS A 323 32.86 -7.76 7.46
N VAL A 324 32.10 -7.15 6.56
CA VAL A 324 32.66 -6.25 5.52
C VAL A 324 33.33 -5.03 6.16
N ALA A 325 32.72 -4.41 7.16
CA ALA A 325 33.34 -3.30 7.88
C ALA A 325 34.69 -3.69 8.51
N ARG A 326 34.77 -4.86 9.13
CA ARG A 326 36.01 -5.40 9.69
C ARG A 326 37.09 -5.60 8.62
N GLU A 327 36.74 -6.19 7.48
CA GLU A 327 37.68 -6.40 6.37
C GLU A 327 38.24 -5.08 5.82
N LEU A 328 37.38 -4.05 5.69
CA LEU A 328 37.79 -2.71 5.25
C LEU A 328 38.71 -2.01 6.27
N LEU A 329 38.38 -2.11 7.57
CA LEU A 329 39.21 -1.56 8.63
C LEU A 329 40.57 -2.27 8.73
N GLN A 330 40.63 -3.59 8.52
CA GLN A 330 41.90 -4.34 8.42
C GLN A 330 42.75 -3.88 7.24
N ALA A 331 42.11 -3.49 6.14
CA ALA A 331 42.76 -2.88 4.99
C ALA A 331 43.09 -1.39 5.19
N ASN A 332 42.99 -0.87 6.42
CA ASN A 332 43.28 0.52 6.79
C ASN A 332 42.42 1.56 6.03
N LYS A 333 41.14 1.22 5.76
CA LYS A 333 40.17 2.12 5.12
C LYS A 333 39.11 2.57 6.12
N SER A 334 38.81 3.88 6.17
CA SER A 334 37.69 4.39 6.98
C SER A 334 36.35 3.88 6.43
N VAL A 335 35.41 3.62 7.33
CA VAL A 335 34.12 3.01 6.98
C VAL A 335 32.97 3.92 7.38
N ALA A 336 31.98 4.07 6.50
CA ALA A 336 30.70 4.70 6.77
C ALA A 336 29.56 3.67 6.75
N VAL A 337 28.86 3.51 7.87
CA VAL A 337 27.73 2.60 8.01
C VAL A 337 26.42 3.34 7.71
N ASP A 338 25.98 3.21 6.46
CA ASP A 338 24.73 3.79 5.96
C ASP A 338 23.53 2.86 6.24
N ASN A 339 23.15 2.81 7.51
CA ASN A 339 21.96 2.13 8.01
C ASN A 339 21.11 3.09 8.85
N THR A 340 19.94 2.65 9.32
CA THR A 340 19.06 3.49 10.16
C THR A 340 19.54 3.63 11.61
N ASN A 341 20.21 2.60 12.15
CA ASN A 341 20.78 2.52 13.50
C ASN A 341 19.89 3.16 14.61
N ALA A 342 18.62 2.73 14.65
CA ALA A 342 17.57 3.36 15.44
C ALA A 342 17.76 3.25 16.97
N THR A 343 18.33 2.16 17.47
CA THR A 343 18.45 1.87 18.91
C THR A 343 19.89 1.92 19.38
N GLN A 344 20.09 2.23 20.66
CA GLN A 344 21.39 2.13 21.33
C GLN A 344 21.98 0.72 21.20
N GLU A 345 21.15 -0.32 21.34
CA GLU A 345 21.58 -1.72 21.18
C GLU A 345 22.22 -1.97 19.80
N VAL A 346 21.62 -1.45 18.72
CA VAL A 346 22.18 -1.62 17.37
C VAL A 346 23.50 -0.85 17.23
N ARG A 347 23.58 0.36 17.80
CA ARG A 347 24.79 1.19 17.77
C ARG A 347 25.96 0.56 18.55
N ALA A 348 25.68 -0.15 19.64
CA ALA A 348 26.68 -0.81 20.47
C ALA A 348 27.55 -1.81 19.70
N TYR A 349 27.02 -2.49 18.67
CA TYR A 349 27.81 -3.41 17.83
C TYR A 349 28.90 -2.67 17.03
N TRP A 350 28.59 -1.46 16.54
CA TRP A 350 29.55 -0.64 15.81
C TRP A 350 30.60 -0.03 16.74
N ILE A 351 30.17 0.42 17.92
CA ILE A 351 31.05 0.93 18.97
C ILE A 351 32.03 -0.16 19.43
N ALA A 352 31.57 -1.39 19.61
CA ALA A 352 32.42 -2.52 19.95
C ALA A 352 33.47 -2.80 18.86
N LEU A 353 33.08 -2.72 17.58
CA LEU A 353 34.01 -2.87 16.45
C LEU A 353 35.08 -1.77 16.43
N ALA A 354 34.70 -0.50 16.63
CA ALA A 354 35.67 0.60 16.69
C ALA A 354 36.67 0.43 17.85
N LYS A 355 36.20 -0.02 19.02
CA LYS A 355 37.05 -0.32 20.18
C LYS A 355 38.04 -1.45 19.90
N GLU A 356 37.63 -2.49 19.18
CA GLU A 356 38.52 -3.59 18.78
C GLU A 356 39.71 -3.10 17.93
N PHE A 357 39.43 -2.20 16.99
CA PHE A 357 40.45 -1.59 16.13
C PHE A 357 41.17 -0.40 16.76
N LYS A 358 40.77 0.01 17.97
CA LYS A 358 41.30 1.19 18.70
C LYS A 358 41.22 2.48 17.88
N ILE A 359 40.12 2.65 17.15
CA ILE A 359 39.83 3.84 16.32
C ILE A 359 38.66 4.63 16.88
N PRO A 360 38.57 5.94 16.60
CA PRO A 360 37.40 6.73 16.97
C PRO A 360 36.16 6.29 16.17
N ILE A 361 35.00 6.45 16.81
CA ILE A 361 33.70 6.27 16.19
C ILE A 361 32.89 7.56 16.29
N ARG A 362 32.30 8.00 15.16
CA ARG A 362 31.50 9.22 15.08
C ARG A 362 30.09 8.91 14.58
N CYS A 363 29.11 9.71 14.99
CA CYS A 363 27.72 9.55 14.59
C CYS A 363 27.25 10.75 13.75
N VAL A 364 26.63 10.48 12.61
CA VAL A 364 25.90 11.50 11.84
C VAL A 364 24.41 11.29 12.08
N HIS A 365 23.78 12.25 12.75
CA HIS A 365 22.41 12.17 13.23
C HIS A 365 21.45 12.99 12.36
N PHE A 366 20.60 12.31 11.59
CA PHE A 366 19.67 12.93 10.66
C PHE A 366 18.36 13.29 11.36
N LEU A 367 18.02 14.58 11.35
CA LEU A 367 16.91 15.15 12.13
C LEU A 367 15.59 15.26 11.34
N ALA A 368 15.53 14.71 10.13
CA ALA A 368 14.36 14.78 9.27
C ALA A 368 13.11 14.22 9.97
N SER A 369 12.02 14.99 9.96
CA SER A 369 10.76 14.59 10.58
C SER A 369 10.16 13.34 9.91
N PRO A 370 9.29 12.58 10.60
CA PRO A 370 8.62 11.42 10.02
C PRO A 370 7.84 11.76 8.74
N GLU A 371 7.16 12.90 8.72
CA GLU A 371 6.35 13.36 7.59
C GLU A 371 7.24 13.69 6.39
N LEU A 372 8.36 14.40 6.62
CA LEU A 372 9.35 14.71 5.61
C LEU A 372 10.00 13.45 5.04
N CYS A 373 10.33 12.47 5.88
CA CYS A 373 10.89 11.19 5.44
C CYS A 373 9.92 10.41 4.55
N LYS A 374 8.64 10.35 4.93
CA LYS A 374 7.61 9.67 4.14
C LYS A 374 7.41 10.38 2.80
N HIS A 375 7.34 11.71 2.81
CA HIS A 375 7.28 12.52 1.59
C HIS A 375 8.48 12.22 0.68
N ASN A 376 9.70 12.34 1.21
CA ASN A 376 10.91 12.13 0.45
C ASN A 376 11.00 10.71 -0.12
N ALA A 377 10.56 9.69 0.62
CA ALA A 377 10.54 8.32 0.12
C ALA A 377 9.65 8.16 -1.12
N ALA A 378 8.46 8.76 -1.10
CA ALA A 378 7.52 8.61 -2.19
C ALA A 378 7.77 9.58 -3.35
N ALA A 379 8.31 10.77 -3.10
CA ALA A 379 8.89 11.63 -4.15
C ALA A 379 9.99 10.89 -4.92
N ARG A 380 10.91 10.21 -4.23
CA ARG A 380 11.96 9.40 -4.88
C ARG A 380 11.39 8.19 -5.59
N ALA A 381 10.47 7.45 -4.98
CA ALA A 381 9.92 6.27 -5.63
C ALA A 381 9.10 6.59 -6.91
N SER A 382 8.51 7.79 -6.98
CA SER A 382 7.70 8.24 -8.12
C SER A 382 8.52 8.87 -9.24
N ASN A 383 9.76 9.28 -8.98
CA ASN A 383 10.59 10.04 -9.92
C ASN A 383 11.97 9.36 -10.06
N LYS A 384 12.26 8.81 -11.25
CA LYS A 384 13.54 8.12 -11.52
C LYS A 384 14.76 9.02 -11.30
N GLU A 385 14.65 10.29 -11.68
CA GLU A 385 15.70 11.30 -11.53
C GLU A 385 16.08 11.50 -10.05
N LEU A 386 15.09 11.55 -9.16
CA LEU A 386 15.30 11.67 -7.71
C LEU A 386 15.77 10.36 -7.04
N ASN A 387 15.90 9.26 -7.80
CA ASN A 387 16.12 7.92 -7.28
C ASN A 387 17.23 7.16 -8.01
N PRO A 388 18.48 7.65 -7.92
CA PRO A 388 19.62 7.07 -8.62
C PRO A 388 19.90 5.61 -8.24
N GLU A 389 19.55 5.21 -7.01
CA GLU A 389 19.71 3.84 -6.52
C GLU A 389 18.50 2.94 -6.81
N SER A 390 17.51 3.40 -7.59
CA SER A 390 16.29 2.65 -7.94
C SER A 390 15.59 2.02 -6.73
N ARG A 391 15.57 2.73 -5.60
CA ARG A 391 14.98 2.26 -4.34
C ARG A 391 13.47 2.12 -4.51
N GLN A 392 12.93 0.99 -4.04
CA GLN A 392 11.48 0.78 -4.00
C GLN A 392 10.83 1.62 -2.91
N THR A 393 9.55 1.93 -3.08
CA THR A 393 8.74 2.60 -2.05
C THR A 393 8.76 1.80 -0.75
N LEU A 394 9.10 2.46 0.35
CA LEU A 394 8.99 1.86 1.67
C LEU A 394 7.53 1.88 2.14
N PRO A 395 7.01 0.77 2.68
CA PRO A 395 5.68 0.76 3.24
C PRO A 395 5.62 1.66 4.49
N GLY A 396 4.46 2.29 4.74
CA GLY A 396 4.27 3.20 5.88
C GLY A 396 4.67 2.59 7.23
N ILE A 397 4.53 1.27 7.39
CA ILE A 397 4.93 0.53 8.59
C ILE A 397 6.43 0.64 8.89
N ALA A 398 7.29 0.82 7.89
CA ALA A 398 8.73 0.95 8.09
C ALA A 398 9.10 2.23 8.86
N PHE A 399 8.42 3.35 8.55
CA PHE A 399 8.61 4.61 9.26
C PHE A 399 8.05 4.54 10.69
N ILE A 400 6.88 3.92 10.85
CA ILE A 400 6.25 3.72 12.16
C ILE A 400 7.13 2.84 13.05
N ASP A 401 7.63 1.72 12.51
CA ASP A 401 8.51 0.81 13.25
C ASP A 401 9.84 1.47 13.64
N TYR A 402 10.43 2.27 12.75
CA TYR A 402 11.60 3.07 13.09
C TYR A 402 11.29 4.03 14.24
N ALA A 403 10.25 4.87 14.11
CA ALA A 403 9.89 5.86 15.11
C ALA A 403 9.61 5.22 16.49
N ARG A 404 8.93 4.07 16.50
CA ARG A 404 8.63 3.31 17.73
C ARG A 404 9.89 2.81 18.45
N ARG A 405 10.92 2.42 17.70
CA ARG A 405 12.17 1.88 18.26
C ARG A 405 13.25 2.94 18.45
N TYR A 406 13.07 4.12 17.89
CA TYR A 406 14.09 5.16 17.84
C TYR A 406 14.48 5.64 19.24
N GLN A 407 15.79 5.71 19.47
CA GLN A 407 16.42 6.28 20.65
C GLN A 407 17.50 7.25 20.16
N PRO A 408 17.48 8.52 20.59
CA PRO A 408 18.46 9.51 20.15
C PRO A 408 19.88 9.06 20.51
N PRO A 409 20.88 9.27 19.62
CA PRO A 409 22.26 8.95 19.93
C PRO A 409 22.81 9.89 21.00
N THR A 410 23.62 9.37 21.92
CA THR A 410 24.27 10.19 22.98
C THR A 410 25.77 9.90 23.08
N LEU A 411 26.54 10.86 23.59
CA LEU A 411 28.00 10.72 23.70
C LEU A 411 28.40 9.61 24.68
N GLU A 412 27.57 9.33 25.68
CA GLU A 412 27.76 8.27 26.68
C GLU A 412 27.80 6.86 26.07
N GLU A 413 27.28 6.68 24.86
CA GLU A 413 27.41 5.42 24.12
C GLU A 413 28.87 5.11 23.75
N GLY A 414 29.71 6.15 23.63
CA GLY A 414 31.12 6.06 23.26
C GLY A 414 31.46 6.67 21.90
N PHE A 415 30.62 7.58 21.39
CA PHE A 415 30.95 8.39 20.21
C PHE A 415 31.93 9.50 20.58
N GLU A 416 32.88 9.79 19.69
CA GLU A 416 33.75 10.97 19.81
C GLU A 416 32.94 12.25 19.59
N ASP A 417 32.09 12.26 18.58
CA ASP A 417 31.14 13.34 18.32
C ASP A 417 29.85 12.85 17.64
N ILE A 418 28.83 13.69 17.75
CA ILE A 418 27.54 13.53 17.07
C ILE A 418 27.32 14.77 16.22
N THR A 419 27.33 14.58 14.89
CA THR A 419 27.07 15.65 13.92
C THR A 419 25.60 15.65 13.53
N PRO A 420 24.79 16.63 13.97
CA PRO A 420 23.40 16.76 13.52
C PRO A 420 23.35 17.17 12.05
N VAL A 421 22.42 16.57 11.30
CA VAL A 421 22.17 16.87 9.88
C VAL A 421 20.69 17.15 9.71
N GLU A 422 20.38 18.41 9.43
CA GLU A 422 19.05 18.82 8.99
C GLU A 422 18.83 18.42 7.53
N PHE A 423 17.59 18.08 7.20
CA PHE A 423 17.24 17.79 5.82
C PHE A 423 17.16 19.10 5.04
N ARG A 424 17.89 19.17 3.93
CA ARG A 424 17.75 20.23 2.94
C ARG A 424 17.59 19.61 1.57
N PHE A 425 16.69 20.17 0.77
CA PHE A 425 16.56 19.73 -0.62
C PHE A 425 17.78 20.21 -1.42
N LYS A 426 18.40 19.32 -2.19
CA LYS A 426 19.50 19.64 -3.10
C LYS A 426 19.23 18.98 -4.43
N GLY A 427 19.06 19.78 -5.46
CA GLY A 427 18.74 19.36 -6.82
C GLY A 427 18.55 20.57 -7.73
N THR A 428 18.29 20.31 -9.00
CA THR A 428 17.87 21.30 -10.01
C THR A 428 16.49 21.88 -9.66
N GLU A 429 16.12 23.00 -10.29
CA GLU A 429 14.77 23.58 -10.10
C GLU A 429 13.69 22.65 -10.65
N GLU A 430 13.99 21.84 -11.67
CA GLU A 430 13.12 20.79 -12.19
C GLU A 430 12.89 19.69 -11.15
N GLU A 431 13.97 19.16 -10.55
CA GLU A 431 13.90 18.16 -9.49
C GLU A 431 13.17 18.69 -8.24
N LYS A 432 13.39 19.97 -7.90
CA LYS A 432 12.70 20.66 -6.80
C LYS A 432 11.21 20.78 -7.08
N LYS A 433 10.82 21.10 -8.32
CA LYS A 433 9.43 21.13 -8.74
C LYS A 433 8.79 19.74 -8.62
N LEU A 434 9.48 18.69 -9.07
CA LEU A 434 9.01 17.31 -8.92
C LEU A 434 8.86 16.88 -7.46
N TRP A 435 9.83 17.22 -6.62
CA TRP A 435 9.79 16.93 -5.19
C TRP A 435 8.61 17.64 -4.53
N THR A 436 8.47 18.95 -4.76
CA THR A 436 7.39 19.76 -4.17
C THR A 436 5.99 19.40 -4.67
N SER A 437 5.86 18.92 -5.91
CA SER A 437 4.57 18.55 -6.49
C SER A 437 4.08 17.15 -6.08
N THR A 438 4.90 16.33 -5.41
CA THR A 438 4.53 14.95 -5.07
C THR A 438 3.84 14.87 -3.71
N VAL A 439 2.60 14.36 -3.65
CA VAL A 439 1.91 14.08 -2.37
C VAL A 439 1.60 12.59 -2.23
N CYS A 440 1.88 12.06 -1.03
CA CYS A 440 2.08 10.64 -0.75
C CYS A 440 1.05 10.13 0.26
N GLU A 441 0.71 8.83 0.24
CA GLU A 441 -0.14 8.19 1.27
C GLU A 441 0.57 8.18 2.63
N TYR A 442 0.03 8.88 3.61
CA TYR A 442 0.35 8.76 5.02
C TYR A 442 -0.86 8.15 5.70
N ASN A 443 -0.70 7.02 6.38
CA ASN A 443 -1.70 6.59 7.37
C ASN A 443 -1.60 7.53 8.57
N THR A 444 -2.66 8.30 8.81
CA THR A 444 -2.81 9.26 9.92
C THR A 444 -3.65 8.71 11.07
N GLY A 445 -4.20 7.49 10.92
CA GLY A 445 -5.17 6.93 11.86
C GLY A 445 -4.68 6.84 13.32
N PRO A 446 -5.58 6.99 14.30
CA PRO A 446 -5.24 7.04 15.71
C PRO A 446 -4.52 5.77 16.15
N ILE A 447 -3.35 5.99 16.75
CA ILE A 447 -2.57 4.96 17.42
C ILE A 447 -3.43 4.44 18.56
N LYS A 448 -3.96 3.22 18.44
CA LYS A 448 -4.29 2.45 19.64
C LYS A 448 -2.96 2.16 20.30
N VAL A 449 -2.57 3.05 21.20
CA VAL A 449 -1.60 2.72 22.24
C VAL A 449 -2.29 1.59 22.99
N ASP A 450 -1.80 0.38 22.83
CA ASP A 450 -2.19 -0.72 23.70
C ASP A 450 -1.63 -0.31 25.07
N THR A 451 -2.40 0.50 25.80
CA THR A 451 -2.16 0.75 27.21
C THR A 451 -2.39 -0.59 27.85
N GLY A 452 -1.30 -1.35 27.98
CA GLY A 452 -1.23 -2.59 28.72
C GLY A 452 -1.69 -2.32 30.14
N TYR A 453 -3.01 -2.41 30.33
CA TYR A 453 -3.60 -2.46 31.65
C TYR A 453 -3.10 -3.77 32.24
N LEU A 454 -2.26 -3.64 33.27
CA LEU A 454 -1.90 -4.67 34.22
C LEU A 454 -3.19 -5.32 34.73
N ARG A 455 -3.68 -6.32 33.99
CA ARG A 455 -4.75 -7.19 34.46
C ARG A 455 -4.07 -8.27 35.27
N THR A 456 -3.88 -7.96 36.55
CA THR A 456 -3.61 -8.95 37.59
C THR A 456 -4.62 -10.09 37.43
N LYS A 457 -4.13 -11.27 37.03
CA LYS A 457 -4.95 -12.49 37.04
C LYS A 457 -5.19 -12.85 38.50
N SER A 458 -6.31 -12.39 39.08
CA SER A 458 -6.83 -13.00 40.29
C SER A 458 -7.33 -14.40 39.93
N LYS A 459 -6.65 -15.42 40.46
CA LYS A 459 -7.12 -16.80 40.42
C LYS A 459 -8.42 -16.87 41.22
N ARG A 460 -9.56 -17.04 40.54
CA ARG A 460 -10.76 -17.57 41.19
C ARG A 460 -10.56 -19.07 41.40
N GLN A 461 -10.53 -19.45 42.67
CA GLN A 461 -10.72 -20.82 43.12
C GLN A 461 -12.09 -21.31 42.64
N ASN A 462 -12.11 -22.49 42.02
CA ASN A 462 -13.29 -23.34 41.96
C ASN A 462 -12.82 -24.80 42.01
N THR A 463 -12.94 -25.35 43.20
CA THR A 463 -13.38 -26.70 43.59
C THR A 463 -13.22 -27.87 42.60
N ASP A 464 -12.60 -28.92 43.14
CA ASP A 464 -12.26 -30.26 42.65
C ASP A 464 -13.20 -30.97 41.67
N PRO A 465 -12.62 -31.89 40.87
CA PRO A 465 -13.16 -33.24 40.76
C PRO A 465 -12.08 -34.34 40.98
N PRO A 466 -12.48 -35.62 41.16
CA PRO A 466 -11.86 -36.49 42.16
C PRO A 466 -10.67 -37.33 41.68
N VAL A 467 -9.88 -37.68 42.70
CA VAL A 467 -8.73 -38.58 42.75
C VAL A 467 -8.99 -39.95 42.10
N LYS A 468 -8.08 -40.37 41.21
CA LYS A 468 -7.74 -41.79 41.01
C LYS A 468 -6.23 -41.99 41.11
N ARG A 469 -5.89 -43.13 41.71
CA ARG A 469 -4.67 -43.43 42.48
C ARG A 469 -3.43 -43.71 41.63
N ARG A 470 -2.30 -43.33 42.25
CA ARG A 470 -0.91 -43.82 42.17
C ARG A 470 -0.65 -45.10 41.37
N HIS A 471 0.43 -45.07 40.60
CA HIS A 471 1.53 -46.03 40.78
C HIS A 471 2.88 -45.31 40.63
N GLU A 472 3.68 -45.37 41.70
CA GLU A 472 5.11 -45.08 41.74
C GLU A 472 5.90 -46.21 41.07
N VAL A 473 6.92 -45.89 40.29
CA VAL A 473 8.20 -46.61 40.24
C VAL A 473 9.32 -45.59 39.96
N GLN A 474 10.41 -45.72 40.71
CA GLN A 474 11.60 -44.86 40.77
C GLN A 474 12.75 -45.37 39.83
N PRO A 475 13.90 -44.67 39.75
CA PRO A 475 14.70 -44.47 38.53
C PRO A 475 15.90 -45.43 38.36
N GLY A 476 16.49 -45.46 37.15
CA GLY A 476 17.78 -46.11 36.91
C GLY A 476 18.39 -45.83 35.54
N GLU A 477 19.58 -45.22 35.57
CA GLU A 477 20.77 -45.47 34.73
C GLU A 477 20.78 -45.13 33.22
N THR A 478 21.75 -44.27 32.86
CA THR A 478 22.46 -44.16 31.57
C THR A 478 23.65 -45.16 31.62
N PRO A 479 24.25 -45.67 30.51
CA PRO A 479 24.83 -44.85 29.44
C PRO A 479 24.88 -45.42 28.00
N ASP A 480 25.26 -44.52 27.08
CA ASP A 480 25.96 -44.67 25.80
C ASP A 480 25.50 -45.70 24.75
N ILE A 481 25.39 -45.24 23.49
CA ILE A 481 26.23 -45.68 22.36
C ILE A 481 25.85 -44.92 21.07
N TYR A 482 26.89 -44.51 20.35
CA TYR A 482 27.00 -44.04 18.97
C TYR A 482 25.96 -44.55 17.97
N HIS A 483 25.50 -43.66 17.07
CA HIS A 483 25.30 -44.03 15.67
C HIS A 483 25.47 -42.84 14.71
N ASP A 484 26.36 -43.05 13.73
CA ASP A 484 26.59 -42.29 12.50
C ASP A 484 25.33 -41.95 11.71
N ILE A 485 25.23 -40.73 11.18
CA ILE A 485 24.59 -40.49 9.86
C ILE A 485 25.35 -39.37 9.11
N HIS A 486 26.02 -39.75 8.02
CA HIS A 486 26.58 -38.88 6.99
C HIS A 486 25.51 -38.03 6.28
N PRO A 487 25.81 -36.77 5.87
CA PRO A 487 24.94 -35.97 5.03
C PRO A 487 25.16 -36.25 3.52
N LYS A 488 24.06 -36.53 2.80
CA LYS A 488 24.03 -36.57 1.33
C LYS A 488 24.07 -35.14 0.75
N PRO A 489 24.88 -34.86 -0.30
CA PRO A 489 24.78 -33.61 -1.05
C PRO A 489 23.68 -33.70 -2.12
N ARG A 490 22.84 -32.66 -2.19
CA ARG A 490 21.87 -32.46 -3.28
C ARG A 490 22.53 -31.67 -4.42
N SER A 491 22.71 -32.32 -5.56
CA SER A 491 23.07 -31.70 -6.84
C SER A 491 21.85 -30.96 -7.43
N CYS A 492 22.01 -29.67 -7.73
CA CYS A 492 21.07 -28.89 -8.51
C CYS A 492 21.68 -28.66 -9.90
N ALA A 493 21.12 -29.32 -10.92
CA ALA A 493 21.47 -29.12 -12.31
C ALA A 493 20.71 -27.89 -12.84
N ILE A 494 21.45 -26.93 -13.40
CA ILE A 494 20.92 -25.78 -14.13
C ILE A 494 21.16 -26.05 -15.61
N ASP A 495 20.09 -26.30 -16.35
CA ASP A 495 20.08 -26.36 -17.80
C ASP A 495 20.30 -24.97 -18.41
N LYS A 496 21.33 -24.87 -19.26
CA LYS A 496 21.64 -23.72 -20.10
C LYS A 496 20.96 -23.90 -21.45
N CYS A 497 20.00 -23.04 -21.78
CA CYS A 497 19.56 -22.82 -23.16
C CYS A 497 20.29 -21.59 -23.73
N LYS A 498 21.19 -21.84 -24.68
CA LYS A 498 21.82 -20.84 -25.57
C LYS A 498 21.05 -20.80 -26.89
N THR A 499 20.59 -19.63 -27.33
CA THR A 499 20.37 -19.31 -28.76
C THR A 499 20.24 -17.79 -28.97
N ALA A 500 21.23 -17.18 -29.63
CA ALA A 500 21.16 -15.96 -30.46
C ALA A 500 22.60 -15.69 -30.96
N ARG A 501 22.97 -16.15 -32.17
CA ARG A 501 22.91 -15.45 -33.47
C ARG A 501 23.72 -14.14 -33.48
N ASP A 502 24.91 -14.27 -34.04
CA ASP A 502 25.84 -13.22 -34.44
C ASP A 502 25.23 -12.30 -35.51
N TYR A 503 25.47 -11.00 -35.37
CA TYR A 503 25.47 -10.02 -36.44
C TYR A 503 26.72 -9.15 -36.27
N SER A 504 27.64 -9.26 -37.24
CA SER A 504 28.78 -8.37 -37.41
C SER A 504 28.35 -7.07 -38.10
N PRO A 505 28.97 -5.92 -37.81
CA PRO A 505 28.94 -4.77 -38.69
C PRO A 505 30.25 -4.64 -39.47
N THR A 506 30.16 -4.62 -40.80
CA THR A 506 30.99 -3.77 -41.68
C THR A 506 30.79 -2.31 -41.25
N THR A 507 31.77 -1.43 -41.09
CA THR A 507 33.11 -1.26 -41.69
C THR A 507 33.92 -0.38 -40.75
#